data_AF-A0A6P7RRV2-F1
#
_entry.id   AF-A0A6P7RRV2-F1
#
_cell.length_a   1.000
_cell.length_b   1.000
_cell.length_c   1.000
_cell.angle_alpha   90.00
_cell.angle_beta   90.00
_cell.angle_gamma   90.00
#
_symmetry.space_group_name_H-M   'P 1'
#
loop_
_entity.id
_entity.type
_entity.pdbx_description
1 polymer ?
#
loop_
_entity_poly.entity_id
_entity_poly.type
_entity_poly.pdbx_seq_one_letter_code
_entity_poly.pdbx_strand_id
1 'polypeptide(L)'
;MHSYLQTLEDSDTDKRQAAPEIIWKLGSEILFYHPKSNVETFNSFADRMKNIGVLNYLKISLQHALYLLHHGMLEDANRNLSKAETWRYGEKSSSQEVLLNLVQAYKGLLEYYTWSRKKMELSKLDEDDYAYAAKTRNMLSQSCKMSTNICALVKTPGVWDPFVKSYVEMLEFFGDQDGAREMLTNYAYDEKFPSNPNAHVYLYEFLKREKAPRAKLISVLKILHEIVPSHTLMLEFHTLLRKSETKEHQKLGLTVLFEVLDFAGCNKNITAWKYLAKYLKQILMESHQDWVEEEWKSRRNWWPAFHFSFFWAKSDWKADTDLACEKAFVAGILLGKGCKYFRYILKQDHETLKKKIKRMKKSVKKYTIVNPGVHT
;
A
#
# COMPACT_ATOMS: atom_id res chain seq x y z
N MET A 1 37.31 -5.29 22.77
CA MET A 1 36.73 -4.11 22.08
C MET A 1 37.88 -3.47 21.33
N HIS A 2 38.01 -3.71 20.01
CA HIS A 2 39.14 -3.18 19.24
C HIS A 2 38.94 -1.70 18.92
N SER A 3 40.03 -0.93 18.99
CA SER A 3 40.06 0.49 18.61
C SER A 3 39.80 0.64 17.11
N TYR A 4 39.07 1.70 16.70
CA TYR A 4 38.79 2.04 15.30
C TYR A 4 40.06 2.09 14.43
N LEU A 5 41.18 2.52 15.01
CA LEU A 5 42.49 2.57 14.33
C LEU A 5 43.09 1.17 14.12
N GLN A 6 42.89 0.24 15.07
CA GLN A 6 43.34 -1.15 14.92
C GLN A 6 42.61 -1.89 13.80
N THR A 7 41.37 -1.50 13.46
CA THR A 7 40.64 -2.10 12.33
C THR A 7 41.17 -1.64 10.96
N LEU A 8 41.79 -0.45 10.89
CA LEU A 8 42.39 0.11 9.68
C LEU A 8 43.80 -0.44 9.41
N GLU A 9 44.52 -0.82 10.47
CA GLU A 9 45.89 -1.39 10.40
C GLU A 9 45.89 -2.92 10.30
N ASP A 10 44.73 -3.56 10.48
CA ASP A 10 44.61 -5.02 10.45
C ASP A 10 44.84 -5.57 9.02
N SER A 11 45.68 -6.59 8.91
CA SER A 11 46.16 -7.12 7.63
C SER A 11 45.23 -8.17 7.00
N ASP A 12 44.10 -8.42 7.66
CA ASP A 12 43.12 -9.43 7.29
C ASP A 12 42.31 -8.98 6.07
N THR A 13 42.28 -9.81 5.02
CA THR A 13 41.72 -9.45 3.69
C THR A 13 40.24 -9.08 3.75
N ASP A 14 39.48 -9.68 4.66
CA ASP A 14 38.05 -9.43 4.81
C ASP A 14 37.77 -8.10 5.52
N LYS A 15 38.60 -7.73 6.50
CA LYS A 15 38.48 -6.44 7.22
C LYS A 15 38.85 -5.26 6.33
N ARG A 16 39.84 -5.43 5.45
CA ARG A 16 40.21 -4.41 4.43
C ARG A 16 39.10 -4.16 3.41
N GLN A 17 38.31 -5.17 3.07
CA GLN A 17 37.14 -4.99 2.19
C GLN A 17 35.96 -4.30 2.88
N ALA A 18 35.78 -4.54 4.19
CA ALA A 18 34.70 -3.94 4.97
C ALA A 18 34.97 -2.48 5.39
N ALA A 19 36.24 -2.09 5.58
CA ALA A 19 36.59 -0.77 6.09
C ALA A 19 36.04 0.41 5.24
N PRO A 20 36.12 0.41 3.89
CA PRO A 20 35.53 1.49 3.09
C PRO A 20 34.01 1.60 3.26
N GLU A 21 33.31 0.47 3.43
CA GLU A 21 31.86 0.49 3.67
C GLU A 21 31.51 1.08 5.05
N ILE A 22 32.28 0.73 6.08
CA ILE A 22 32.11 1.27 7.44
C ILE A 22 32.37 2.78 7.46
N ILE A 23 33.49 3.22 6.85
CA ILE A 23 33.83 4.64 6.75
C ILE A 23 32.72 5.39 6.02
N TRP A 24 32.24 4.85 4.89
CA TRP A 24 31.17 5.48 4.12
C TRP A 24 29.89 5.62 4.94
N LYS A 25 29.40 4.54 5.57
CA LYS A 25 28.15 4.58 6.37
C LYS A 25 28.24 5.56 7.53
N LEU A 26 29.31 5.51 8.32
CA LEU A 26 29.48 6.41 9.46
C LEU A 26 29.70 7.85 9.02
N GLY A 27 30.57 8.06 8.03
CA GLY A 27 30.89 9.39 7.53
C GLY A 27 29.70 10.06 6.85
N SER A 28 28.92 9.31 6.04
CA SER A 28 27.72 9.85 5.40
C SER A 28 26.67 10.24 6.44
N GLU A 29 26.47 9.43 7.48
CA GLU A 29 25.51 9.72 8.54
C GLU A 29 25.92 10.97 9.34
N ILE A 30 27.19 11.06 9.74
CA ILE A 30 27.72 12.24 10.43
C ILE A 30 27.54 13.48 9.56
N LEU A 31 27.95 13.43 8.30
CA LEU A 31 27.84 14.58 7.39
C LEU A 31 26.39 14.91 7.03
N PHE A 32 25.46 13.96 7.10
CA PHE A 32 24.04 14.21 6.85
C PHE A 32 23.41 15.04 7.98
N TYR A 33 23.72 14.73 9.24
CA TYR A 33 23.09 15.36 10.40
C TYR A 33 23.90 16.49 11.05
N HIS A 34 25.18 16.66 10.67
CA HIS A 34 26.03 17.65 11.31
C HIS A 34 25.64 19.09 10.88
N PRO A 35 25.34 20.01 11.83
CA PRO A 35 24.83 21.35 11.51
C PRO A 35 25.73 22.24 10.65
N LYS A 36 27.04 21.97 10.62
CA LYS A 36 28.01 22.70 9.79
C LYS A 36 28.37 22.00 8.48
N SER A 37 27.79 20.82 8.24
CA SER A 37 28.00 20.12 6.98
C SER A 37 27.25 20.83 5.86
N ASN A 38 27.83 20.84 4.66
CA ASN A 38 27.22 21.38 3.46
C ASN A 38 27.39 20.38 2.31
N VAL A 39 26.66 20.63 1.22
CA VAL A 39 26.65 19.77 0.04
C VAL A 39 28.07 19.58 -0.51
N GLU A 40 28.89 20.64 -0.57
CA GLU A 40 30.27 20.55 -1.08
C GLU A 40 31.14 19.60 -0.27
N THR A 41 31.00 19.63 1.05
CA THR A 41 31.73 18.75 1.99
C THR A 41 31.28 17.30 1.80
N PHE A 42 29.98 17.06 1.69
CA PHE A 42 29.43 15.73 1.44
C PHE A 42 29.87 15.19 0.08
N ASN A 43 29.78 15.99 -0.98
CA ASN A 43 30.19 15.62 -2.34
C ASN A 43 31.69 15.25 -2.37
N SER A 44 32.53 16.06 -1.72
CA SER A 44 33.97 15.79 -1.61
C SER A 44 34.25 14.47 -0.89
N PHE A 45 33.51 14.18 0.20
CA PHE A 45 33.60 12.90 0.89
C PHE A 45 33.15 11.74 0.01
N ALA A 46 31.99 11.86 -0.65
CA ALA A 46 31.44 10.83 -1.54
C ALA A 46 32.38 10.53 -2.71
N ASP A 47 32.97 11.55 -3.34
CA ASP A 47 33.89 11.36 -4.45
C ASP A 47 35.19 10.67 -4.02
N ARG A 48 35.70 10.96 -2.80
CA ARG A 48 36.81 10.18 -2.24
C ARG A 48 36.42 8.73 -2.01
N MET A 49 35.26 8.49 -1.40
CA MET A 49 34.81 7.14 -1.05
C MET A 49 34.51 6.27 -2.27
N LYS A 50 33.96 6.83 -3.35
CA LYS A 50 33.77 6.12 -4.64
C LYS A 50 35.08 5.57 -5.19
N ASN A 51 36.19 6.27 -5.00
CA ASN A 51 37.49 5.91 -5.55
C ASN A 51 38.32 5.00 -4.63
N ILE A 52 38.05 5.02 -3.31
CA ILE A 52 38.76 4.17 -2.33
C ILE A 52 38.27 2.72 -2.38
N GLY A 53 36.96 2.51 -2.54
CA GLY A 53 36.36 1.18 -2.62
C GLY A 53 35.77 0.96 -4.01
N VAL A 54 36.58 0.55 -4.98
CA VAL A 54 36.16 0.34 -6.38
C VAL A 54 34.93 -0.57 -6.46
N LEU A 55 34.86 -1.63 -5.65
CA LEU A 55 33.69 -2.52 -5.56
C LEU A 55 32.40 -1.84 -5.06
N ASN A 56 32.52 -0.74 -4.31
CA ASN A 56 31.41 0.01 -3.71
C ASN A 56 30.97 1.22 -4.55
N TYR A 57 31.60 1.47 -5.70
CA TYR A 57 31.35 2.66 -6.52
C TYR A 57 29.85 2.86 -6.82
N LEU A 58 29.15 1.82 -7.29
CA LEU A 58 27.74 1.89 -7.66
C LEU A 58 26.84 2.16 -6.44
N LYS A 59 27.11 1.48 -5.32
CA LYS A 59 26.37 1.64 -4.06
C LYS A 59 26.52 3.05 -3.50
N ILE A 60 27.74 3.56 -3.44
CA ILE A 60 28.03 4.92 -2.97
C ILE A 60 27.40 5.94 -3.92
N SER A 61 27.46 5.70 -5.24
CA SER A 61 26.85 6.59 -6.23
C SER A 61 25.32 6.65 -6.07
N LEU A 62 24.64 5.52 -5.80
CA LEU A 62 23.21 5.51 -5.50
C LEU A 62 22.88 6.35 -4.26
N GLN A 63 23.59 6.11 -3.15
CA GLN A 63 23.33 6.81 -1.89
C GLN A 63 23.66 8.31 -2.00
N HIS A 64 24.71 8.66 -2.73
CA HIS A 64 25.03 10.04 -3.07
C HIS A 64 23.95 10.71 -3.92
N ALA A 65 23.37 10.00 -4.89
CA ALA A 65 22.24 10.54 -5.66
C ALA A 65 21.04 10.84 -4.76
N LEU A 66 20.71 9.95 -3.82
CA LEU A 66 19.63 10.19 -2.85
C LEU A 66 19.90 11.42 -1.96
N TYR A 67 21.14 11.60 -1.52
CA TYR A 67 21.56 12.82 -0.79
C TYR A 67 21.32 14.09 -1.61
N LEU A 68 21.76 14.09 -2.88
CA LEU A 68 21.57 15.23 -3.78
C LEU A 68 20.08 15.53 -4.02
N LEU A 69 19.25 14.49 -4.16
CA LEU A 69 17.80 14.65 -4.30
C LEU A 69 17.15 15.26 -3.06
N HIS A 70 17.58 14.86 -1.87
CA HIS A 70 17.10 15.44 -0.61
C HIS A 70 17.38 16.94 -0.53
N HIS A 71 18.46 17.42 -1.15
CA HIS A 71 18.85 18.83 -1.22
C HIS A 71 18.33 19.55 -2.48
N GLY A 72 17.43 18.93 -3.25
CA GLY A 72 16.83 19.53 -4.45
C GLY A 72 17.75 19.59 -5.68
N MET A 73 18.90 18.93 -5.64
CA MET A 73 19.94 18.98 -6.69
C MET A 73 19.72 17.89 -7.75
N LEU A 74 18.62 17.99 -8.48
CA LEU A 74 18.16 16.97 -9.44
C LEU A 74 19.17 16.71 -10.57
N GLU A 75 19.72 17.76 -11.18
CA GLU A 75 20.69 17.65 -12.28
C GLU A 75 22.00 17.00 -11.83
N ASP A 76 22.43 17.28 -10.60
CA ASP A 76 23.64 16.71 -10.02
C ASP A 76 23.45 15.23 -9.69
N ALA A 77 22.27 14.87 -9.16
CA ALA A 77 21.90 13.48 -8.96
C ALA A 77 21.89 12.70 -10.29
N ASN A 78 21.28 13.27 -11.34
CA ASN A 78 21.23 12.66 -12.67
C ASN A 78 22.63 12.50 -13.30
N ARG A 79 23.48 13.54 -13.19
CA ARG A 79 24.88 13.47 -13.65
C ARG A 79 25.66 12.40 -12.91
N ASN A 80 25.48 12.30 -11.59
CA ASN A 80 26.13 11.28 -10.76
C ASN A 80 25.70 9.85 -11.16
N LEU A 81 24.41 9.61 -11.37
CA LEU A 81 23.92 8.30 -11.84
C LEU A 81 24.36 7.97 -13.26
N SER A 82 24.42 8.96 -14.16
CA SER A 82 24.90 8.77 -15.53
C SER A 82 26.38 8.36 -15.58
N LYS A 83 27.21 8.93 -14.69
CA LYS A 83 28.61 8.48 -14.51
C LYS A 83 28.66 7.05 -13.98
N ALA A 84 27.80 6.71 -13.02
CA ALA A 84 27.74 5.37 -12.44
C ALA A 84 27.27 4.29 -13.43
N GLU A 85 26.33 4.59 -14.32
CA GLU A 85 25.86 3.64 -15.33
C GLU A 85 26.96 3.20 -16.31
N THR A 86 27.84 4.13 -16.68
CA THR A 86 28.94 3.88 -17.63
C THR A 86 30.17 3.26 -16.96
N TRP A 87 30.19 3.16 -15.63
CA TRP A 87 31.29 2.59 -14.89
C TRP A 87 31.46 1.08 -15.19
N ARG A 88 32.71 0.66 -15.40
CA ARG A 88 33.09 -0.73 -15.71
C ARG A 88 34.34 -1.07 -14.91
N TYR A 89 34.29 -2.12 -14.10
CA TYR A 89 35.46 -2.64 -13.40
C TYR A 89 35.32 -4.16 -13.19
N GLY A 90 36.32 -4.92 -13.64
CA GLY A 90 36.37 -6.38 -13.48
C GLY A 90 35.32 -7.15 -14.28
N GLU A 91 35.26 -8.47 -14.05
CA GLU A 91 34.16 -9.31 -14.54
C GLU A 91 32.87 -8.96 -13.81
N LYS A 92 31.75 -8.87 -14.55
CA LYS A 92 30.45 -8.53 -13.98
C LYS A 92 29.95 -9.68 -13.10
N SER A 93 29.98 -9.48 -11.79
CA SER A 93 29.26 -10.37 -10.86
C SER A 93 27.75 -10.12 -10.91
N SER A 94 26.95 -11.11 -10.54
CA SER A 94 25.48 -10.98 -10.43
C SER A 94 25.05 -9.86 -9.47
N SER A 95 25.80 -9.65 -8.39
CA SER A 95 25.55 -8.56 -7.42
C SER A 95 25.74 -7.16 -8.02
N GLN A 96 26.72 -7.00 -8.91
CA GLN A 96 26.96 -5.75 -9.62
C GLN A 96 25.90 -5.47 -10.67
N GLU A 97 25.36 -6.51 -11.31
CA GLU A 97 24.26 -6.38 -12.27
C GLU A 97 22.99 -5.84 -11.60
N VAL A 98 22.64 -6.35 -10.41
CA VAL A 98 21.50 -5.83 -9.64
C VAL A 98 21.71 -4.35 -9.27
N LEU A 99 22.91 -3.98 -8.79
CA LEU A 99 23.24 -2.58 -8.48
C LEU A 99 23.20 -1.68 -9.71
N LEU A 100 23.64 -2.17 -10.87
CA LEU A 100 23.57 -1.42 -12.12
C LEU A 100 22.11 -1.22 -12.56
N ASN A 101 21.27 -2.25 -12.48
CA ASN A 101 19.84 -2.13 -12.77
C ASN A 101 19.16 -1.12 -11.84
N LEU A 102 19.57 -1.07 -10.56
CA LEU A 102 19.10 -0.03 -9.63
C LEU A 102 19.55 1.36 -10.05
N VAL A 103 20.83 1.55 -10.41
CA VAL A 103 21.35 2.84 -10.92
C VAL A 103 20.54 3.30 -12.13
N GLN A 104 20.29 2.40 -13.08
CA GLN A 104 19.49 2.69 -14.27
C GLN A 104 18.06 3.04 -13.89
N ALA A 105 17.41 2.27 -13.03
CA ALA A 105 16.03 2.53 -12.64
C ALA A 105 15.87 3.86 -11.89
N TYR A 106 16.78 4.20 -10.96
CA TYR A 106 16.75 5.50 -10.29
C TYR A 106 17.00 6.66 -11.24
N LYS A 107 17.88 6.49 -12.22
CA LYS A 107 18.05 7.46 -13.31
C LYS A 107 16.76 7.59 -14.12
N GLY A 108 16.12 6.47 -14.45
CA GLY A 108 14.81 6.42 -15.10
C GLY A 108 13.72 7.14 -14.29
N LEU A 109 13.74 7.08 -12.95
CA LEU A 109 12.82 7.86 -12.12
C LEU A 109 13.06 9.38 -12.20
N LEU A 110 14.32 9.83 -12.32
CA LEU A 110 14.62 11.25 -12.53
C LEU A 110 14.17 11.74 -13.91
N GLU A 111 14.35 10.88 -14.91
CA GLU A 111 13.82 11.11 -16.26
C GLU A 111 12.29 11.14 -16.25
N TYR A 112 11.63 10.25 -15.50
CA TYR A 112 10.19 10.24 -15.27
C TYR A 112 9.71 11.53 -14.60
N TYR A 113 10.39 11.99 -13.55
CA TYR A 113 10.03 13.24 -12.88
C TYR A 113 10.08 14.42 -13.86
N THR A 114 11.14 14.48 -14.68
CA THR A 114 11.29 15.52 -15.72
C THR A 114 10.19 15.41 -16.78
N TRP A 115 9.86 14.19 -17.22
CA TRP A 115 8.79 13.92 -18.16
C TRP A 115 7.41 14.30 -17.60
N SER A 116 7.12 13.95 -16.34
CA SER A 116 5.86 14.23 -15.66
C SER A 116 5.62 15.74 -15.54
N ARG A 117 6.67 16.52 -15.23
CA ARG A 117 6.61 17.99 -15.28
C ARG A 117 6.23 18.52 -16.66
N LYS A 118 6.87 18.01 -17.72
CA LYS A 118 6.55 18.41 -19.11
C LYS A 118 5.15 17.99 -19.53
N LYS A 119 4.66 16.83 -19.08
CA LYS A 119 3.30 16.36 -19.29
C LYS A 119 2.28 17.34 -18.69
N MET A 120 2.54 17.85 -17.50
CA MET A 120 1.70 18.87 -16.86
C MET A 120 1.75 20.23 -17.57
N GLU A 121 2.86 20.56 -18.22
CA GLU A 121 2.95 21.76 -19.08
C GLU A 121 2.22 21.57 -20.40
N LEU A 122 2.26 20.36 -20.99
CA LEU A 122 1.53 20.01 -22.21
C LEU A 122 0.02 20.11 -22.03
N SER A 123 -0.52 19.70 -20.87
CA SER A 123 -1.96 19.76 -20.60
C SER A 123 -2.52 21.19 -20.53
N LYS A 124 -1.67 22.22 -20.68
CA LYS A 124 -2.06 23.65 -20.73
C LYS A 124 -2.05 24.23 -22.14
N LEU A 125 -1.61 23.45 -23.14
CA LEU A 125 -1.53 23.87 -24.55
C LEU A 125 -2.73 23.33 -25.32
N ASP A 126 -3.05 24.00 -26.43
CA ASP A 126 -4.04 23.49 -27.38
C ASP A 126 -3.44 22.35 -28.21
N GLU A 127 -4.23 21.34 -28.55
CA GLU A 127 -3.78 20.17 -29.33
C GLU A 127 -3.37 20.56 -30.77
N ASP A 128 -3.97 21.64 -31.30
CA ASP A 128 -3.71 22.17 -32.65
C ASP A 128 -2.45 23.06 -32.72
N ASP A 129 -1.79 23.34 -31.59
CA ASP A 129 -0.57 24.14 -31.59
C ASP A 129 0.61 23.35 -32.17
N TYR A 130 1.37 23.97 -33.08
CA TYR A 130 2.65 23.42 -33.55
C TYR A 130 3.62 23.10 -32.39
N ALA A 131 3.55 23.89 -31.31
CA ALA A 131 4.30 23.67 -30.08
C ALA A 131 3.91 22.37 -29.35
N TYR A 132 2.66 21.91 -29.48
CA TYR A 132 2.18 20.65 -28.93
C TYR A 132 2.86 19.47 -29.64
N ALA A 133 2.81 19.43 -30.98
CA ALA A 133 3.42 18.36 -31.78
C ALA A 133 4.94 18.21 -31.55
N ALA A 134 5.66 19.33 -31.44
CA ALA A 134 7.09 19.33 -31.16
C ALA A 134 7.43 18.82 -29.74
N LYS A 135 6.66 19.25 -28.73
CA LYS A 135 6.83 18.81 -27.34
C LYS A 135 6.50 17.32 -27.18
N THR A 136 5.45 16.82 -27.82
CA THR A 136 5.06 15.40 -27.81
C THR A 136 6.14 14.51 -28.40
N ARG A 137 6.77 14.91 -29.52
CA ARG A 137 7.88 14.16 -30.13
C ARG A 137 9.13 14.11 -29.25
N ASN A 138 9.47 15.23 -28.57
CA ASN A 138 10.58 15.27 -27.61
C ASN A 138 10.32 14.36 -26.40
N MET A 139 9.06 14.33 -25.93
CA MET A 139 8.65 13.47 -24.81
C MET A 139 8.69 11.98 -25.17
N LEU A 140 8.40 11.60 -26.42
CA LEU A 140 8.56 10.22 -26.90
C LEU A 140 10.02 9.75 -26.86
N SER A 141 10.97 10.62 -27.26
CA SER A 141 12.40 10.26 -27.19
C SER A 141 12.89 10.07 -25.74
N GLN A 142 12.38 10.89 -24.81
CA GLN A 142 12.67 10.75 -23.38
C GLN A 142 12.03 9.50 -22.78
N SER A 143 10.81 9.15 -23.20
CA SER A 143 10.13 7.97 -22.69
C SER A 143 10.80 6.68 -23.13
N CYS A 144 11.37 6.59 -24.35
CA CYS A 144 12.15 5.43 -24.77
C CYS A 144 13.38 5.19 -23.86
N LYS A 145 14.08 6.26 -23.46
CA LYS A 145 15.26 6.17 -22.57
C LYS A 145 14.86 5.73 -21.17
N MET A 146 13.84 6.36 -20.61
CA MET A 146 13.26 6.02 -19.31
C MET A 146 12.72 4.58 -19.27
N SER A 147 12.01 4.17 -20.32
CA SER A 147 11.48 2.82 -20.50
C SER A 147 12.60 1.79 -20.39
N THR A 148 13.67 1.99 -21.15
CA THR A 148 14.86 1.12 -21.13
C THR A 148 15.46 1.03 -19.73
N ASN A 149 15.59 2.18 -19.05
CA ASN A 149 16.20 2.30 -17.73
C ASN A 149 15.39 1.62 -16.61
N ILE A 150 14.06 1.63 -16.69
CA ILE A 150 13.17 1.04 -15.68
C ILE A 150 12.86 -0.43 -15.98
N CYS A 151 12.71 -0.79 -17.25
CA CYS A 151 12.25 -2.11 -17.70
C CYS A 151 13.13 -3.26 -17.21
N ALA A 152 14.45 -3.07 -17.15
CA ALA A 152 15.37 -4.09 -16.66
C ALA A 152 15.12 -4.44 -15.18
N LEU A 153 14.90 -3.44 -14.32
CA LEU A 153 14.69 -3.66 -12.88
C LEU A 153 13.35 -4.34 -12.60
N VAL A 154 12.26 -3.86 -13.22
CA VAL A 154 10.90 -4.38 -12.93
C VAL A 154 10.70 -5.83 -13.37
N LYS A 155 11.58 -6.37 -14.21
CA LYS A 155 11.63 -7.79 -14.60
C LYS A 155 12.37 -8.67 -13.61
N THR A 156 13.11 -8.08 -12.66
CA THR A 156 13.82 -8.83 -11.62
C THR A 156 12.92 -8.98 -10.37
N PRO A 157 12.97 -10.14 -9.68
CA PRO A 157 12.23 -10.32 -8.44
C PRO A 157 12.50 -9.23 -7.40
N GLY A 158 11.45 -8.58 -6.92
CA GLY A 158 11.54 -7.56 -5.88
C GLY A 158 10.26 -6.73 -5.74
N VAL A 159 10.25 -5.84 -4.74
CA VAL A 159 9.16 -4.87 -4.53
C VAL A 159 9.58 -3.54 -5.14
N TRP A 160 9.04 -3.25 -6.33
CA TRP A 160 9.45 -2.14 -7.19
C TRP A 160 8.35 -1.10 -7.40
N ASP A 161 7.48 -0.90 -6.41
CA ASP A 161 6.25 -0.09 -6.53
C ASP A 161 6.45 1.29 -7.20
N PRO A 162 7.46 2.11 -6.84
CA PRO A 162 7.64 3.40 -7.49
C PRO A 162 7.95 3.27 -8.99
N PHE A 163 8.79 2.29 -9.35
CA PHE A 163 9.22 2.05 -10.72
C PHE A 163 8.09 1.47 -11.58
N VAL A 164 7.35 0.49 -11.04
CA VAL A 164 6.15 -0.12 -11.65
C VAL A 164 5.13 0.96 -11.98
N LYS A 165 4.80 1.84 -11.01
CA LYS A 165 3.83 2.93 -11.24
C LYS A 165 4.28 3.91 -12.33
N SER A 166 5.54 4.36 -12.27
CA SER A 166 6.09 5.27 -13.29
C SER A 166 6.09 4.65 -14.68
N TYR A 167 6.38 3.36 -14.77
CA TYR A 167 6.40 2.63 -16.05
C TYR A 167 4.99 2.46 -16.62
N VAL A 168 4.01 2.05 -15.81
CA VAL A 168 2.61 1.90 -16.23
C VAL A 168 2.03 3.21 -16.72
N GLU A 169 2.21 4.30 -15.97
CA GLU A 169 1.65 5.60 -16.37
C GLU A 169 2.20 6.06 -17.72
N MET A 170 3.48 5.76 -17.99
CA MET A 170 4.08 6.05 -19.28
C MET A 170 3.45 5.20 -20.39
N LEU A 171 3.31 3.89 -20.20
CA LEU A 171 2.65 3.01 -21.16
C LEU A 171 1.22 3.47 -21.46
N GLU A 172 0.44 3.77 -20.42
CA GLU A 172 -0.92 4.29 -20.55
C GLU A 172 -0.95 5.62 -21.32
N PHE A 173 0.01 6.52 -21.09
CA PHE A 173 0.10 7.81 -21.79
C PHE A 173 0.36 7.65 -23.30
N PHE A 174 1.17 6.66 -23.70
CA PHE A 174 1.43 6.38 -25.11
C PHE A 174 0.42 5.42 -25.75
N GLY A 175 -0.63 5.04 -25.02
CA GLY A 175 -1.69 4.17 -25.53
C GLY A 175 -1.35 2.68 -25.52
N ASP A 176 -0.23 2.27 -24.91
CA ASP A 176 0.16 0.87 -24.76
C ASP A 176 -0.55 0.22 -23.55
N GLN A 177 -1.86 0.00 -23.71
CA GLN A 177 -2.70 -0.61 -22.68
C GLN A 177 -2.37 -2.08 -22.45
N ASP A 178 -1.94 -2.80 -23.49
CA ASP A 178 -1.58 -4.20 -23.40
C ASP A 178 -0.28 -4.39 -22.62
N GLY A 179 0.74 -3.56 -22.88
CA GLY A 179 1.98 -3.56 -22.10
C GLY A 179 1.74 -3.19 -20.63
N ALA A 180 0.86 -2.20 -20.36
CA ALA A 180 0.50 -1.83 -19.00
C ALA A 180 -0.20 -2.99 -18.25
N ARG A 181 -1.14 -3.66 -18.94
CA ARG A 181 -1.83 -4.84 -18.42
C ARG A 181 -0.87 -5.99 -18.14
N GLU A 182 0.01 -6.30 -19.09
CA GLU A 182 0.98 -7.39 -18.97
C GLU A 182 1.90 -7.14 -17.76
N MET A 183 2.46 -5.94 -17.65
CA MET A 183 3.38 -5.62 -16.56
C MET A 183 2.70 -5.73 -15.19
N LEU A 184 1.50 -5.15 -15.02
CA LEU A 184 0.75 -5.24 -13.76
C LEU A 184 0.33 -6.68 -13.42
N THR A 185 0.00 -7.48 -14.44
CA THR A 185 -0.37 -8.89 -14.25
C THR A 185 0.84 -9.70 -13.77
N ASN A 186 2.01 -9.53 -14.42
CA ASN A 186 3.24 -10.20 -14.03
C ASN A 186 3.68 -9.77 -12.62
N TYR A 187 3.62 -8.47 -12.32
CA TYR A 187 3.99 -7.95 -11.01
C TYR A 187 3.09 -8.45 -9.86
N ALA A 188 1.83 -8.78 -10.16
CA ALA A 188 0.88 -9.30 -9.18
C ALA A 188 0.90 -10.83 -9.04
N TYR A 189 1.28 -11.59 -10.07
CA TYR A 189 1.08 -13.04 -10.11
C TYR A 189 2.31 -13.88 -10.42
N ASP A 190 3.45 -13.29 -10.81
CA ASP A 190 4.68 -14.06 -11.00
C ASP A 190 5.19 -14.56 -9.64
N GLU A 191 5.17 -15.89 -9.46
CA GLU A 191 5.58 -16.58 -8.22
C GLU A 191 7.04 -16.33 -7.83
N LYS A 192 7.88 -15.85 -8.77
CA LYS A 192 9.26 -15.46 -8.47
C LYS A 192 9.32 -14.18 -7.64
N PHE A 193 8.30 -13.33 -7.71
CA PHE A 193 8.26 -12.06 -7.00
C PHE A 193 7.79 -12.28 -5.55
N PRO A 194 8.32 -11.49 -4.60
CA PRO A 194 7.81 -11.53 -3.23
C PRO A 194 6.34 -11.08 -3.20
N SER A 195 5.55 -11.66 -2.30
CA SER A 195 4.16 -11.24 -2.09
C SER A 195 4.08 -9.74 -1.79
N ASN A 196 3.31 -9.02 -2.60
CA ASN A 196 3.17 -7.58 -2.50
C ASN A 196 1.68 -7.17 -2.61
N PRO A 197 1.04 -6.71 -1.52
CA PRO A 197 -0.33 -6.21 -1.57
C PRO A 197 -0.55 -5.10 -2.60
N ASN A 198 0.43 -4.21 -2.78
CA ASN A 198 0.30 -3.07 -3.69
C ASN A 198 0.18 -3.50 -5.15
N ALA A 199 0.81 -4.61 -5.55
CA ALA A 199 0.71 -5.13 -6.90
C ALA A 199 -0.74 -5.46 -7.28
N HIS A 200 -1.49 -6.10 -6.36
CA HIS A 200 -2.91 -6.39 -6.56
C HIS A 200 -3.76 -5.11 -6.56
N VAL A 201 -3.42 -4.10 -5.74
CA VAL A 201 -4.10 -2.80 -5.77
C VAL A 201 -3.92 -2.11 -7.13
N TYR A 202 -2.71 -2.10 -7.67
CA TYR A 202 -2.43 -1.47 -8.97
C TYR A 202 -3.15 -2.18 -10.10
N LEU A 203 -3.11 -3.52 -10.12
CA LEU A 203 -3.84 -4.32 -11.10
C LEU A 203 -5.35 -4.11 -10.98
N TYR A 204 -5.90 -4.07 -9.76
CA TYR A 204 -7.32 -3.82 -9.53
C TYR A 204 -7.78 -2.47 -10.11
N GLU A 205 -7.07 -1.40 -9.76
CA GLU A 205 -7.42 -0.05 -10.23
C GLU A 205 -7.31 0.07 -11.75
N PHE A 206 -6.30 -0.56 -12.36
CA PHE A 206 -6.17 -0.63 -13.82
C PHE A 206 -7.36 -1.36 -14.46
N LEU A 207 -7.69 -2.57 -13.99
CA LEU A 207 -8.81 -3.35 -14.50
C LEU A 207 -10.16 -2.65 -14.31
N LYS A 208 -10.31 -1.89 -13.22
CA LYS A 208 -11.50 -1.09 -12.95
C LYS A 208 -11.67 0.05 -13.97
N ARG A 209 -10.59 0.76 -14.31
CA ARG A 209 -10.59 1.80 -15.37
C ARG A 209 -10.94 1.20 -16.74
N GLU A 210 -10.37 0.03 -17.03
CA GLU A 210 -10.62 -0.76 -18.24
C GLU A 210 -12.01 -1.41 -18.30
N LYS A 211 -12.87 -1.20 -17.29
CA LYS A 211 -14.20 -1.80 -17.18
C LYS A 211 -14.18 -3.31 -17.33
N ALA A 212 -13.17 -3.97 -16.77
CA ALA A 212 -13.02 -5.41 -16.81
C ALA A 212 -14.25 -6.13 -16.21
N PRO A 213 -14.53 -7.37 -16.62
CA PRO A 213 -15.62 -8.16 -16.06
C PRO A 213 -15.53 -8.27 -14.53
N ARG A 214 -16.67 -8.20 -13.85
CA ARG A 214 -16.76 -8.28 -12.39
C ARG A 214 -16.03 -9.51 -11.81
N ALA A 215 -16.07 -10.64 -12.51
CA ALA A 215 -15.39 -11.85 -12.09
C ALA A 215 -13.87 -11.66 -11.94
N LYS A 216 -13.23 -10.90 -12.85
CA LYS A 216 -11.80 -10.57 -12.77
C LYS A 216 -11.50 -9.61 -11.62
N LEU A 217 -12.39 -8.65 -11.37
CA LEU A 217 -12.25 -7.74 -10.23
C LEU A 217 -12.35 -8.48 -8.89
N ILE A 218 -13.30 -9.41 -8.78
CA ILE A 218 -13.48 -10.27 -7.61
C ILE A 218 -12.25 -11.15 -7.38
N SER A 219 -11.67 -11.75 -8.44
CA SER A 219 -10.50 -12.63 -8.27
C SER A 219 -9.28 -11.89 -7.74
N VAL A 220 -9.02 -10.67 -8.22
CA VAL A 220 -7.90 -9.83 -7.75
C VAL A 220 -8.10 -9.43 -6.28
N LEU A 221 -9.31 -8.95 -5.93
CA LEU A 221 -9.60 -8.52 -4.57
C LEU A 221 -9.65 -9.68 -3.58
N LYS A 222 -9.96 -10.90 -4.03
CA LYS A 222 -9.91 -12.10 -3.19
C LYS A 222 -8.48 -12.37 -2.72
N ILE A 223 -7.49 -12.27 -3.61
CA ILE A 223 -6.08 -12.45 -3.24
C ILE A 223 -5.63 -11.31 -2.32
N LEU A 224 -6.00 -10.05 -2.63
CA LEU A 224 -5.70 -8.93 -1.74
C LEU A 224 -6.33 -9.09 -0.35
N HIS A 225 -7.54 -9.64 -0.26
CA HIS A 225 -8.21 -9.93 1.00
C HIS A 225 -7.43 -10.96 1.83
N GLU A 226 -6.95 -12.03 1.20
CA GLU A 226 -6.13 -13.05 1.87
C GLU A 226 -4.83 -12.48 2.44
N ILE A 227 -4.22 -11.48 1.77
CA ILE A 227 -2.96 -10.86 2.21
C ILE A 227 -3.21 -9.73 3.22
N VAL A 228 -4.22 -8.88 2.98
CA VAL A 228 -4.52 -7.68 3.79
C VAL A 228 -6.05 -7.51 3.97
N PRO A 229 -6.68 -8.23 4.92
CA PRO A 229 -8.12 -8.17 5.14
C PRO A 229 -8.62 -6.81 5.68
N SER A 230 -7.72 -5.95 6.15
CA SER A 230 -8.05 -4.59 6.60
C SER A 230 -7.99 -3.52 5.50
N HIS A 231 -7.62 -3.90 4.27
CA HIS A 231 -7.40 -2.93 3.20
C HIS A 231 -8.68 -2.14 2.89
N THR A 232 -8.54 -0.87 2.51
CA THR A 232 -9.68 0.01 2.24
C THR A 232 -10.60 -0.50 1.12
N LEU A 233 -10.03 -1.22 0.16
CA LEU A 233 -10.77 -1.88 -0.93
C LEU A 233 -11.70 -3.02 -0.47
N MET A 234 -11.59 -3.51 0.77
CA MET A 234 -12.45 -4.61 1.24
C MET A 234 -13.93 -4.21 1.32
N LEU A 235 -14.24 -2.93 1.52
CA LEU A 235 -15.64 -2.44 1.45
C LEU A 235 -16.18 -2.43 0.01
N GLU A 236 -15.31 -2.16 -0.95
CA GLU A 236 -15.64 -2.29 -2.37
C GLU A 236 -15.76 -3.77 -2.76
N PHE A 237 -14.88 -4.63 -2.24
CA PHE A 237 -14.94 -6.08 -2.42
C PHE A 237 -16.27 -6.65 -1.93
N HIS A 238 -16.68 -6.32 -0.71
CA HIS A 238 -18.00 -6.66 -0.17
C HIS A 238 -19.13 -6.23 -1.12
N THR A 239 -19.03 -5.03 -1.69
CA THR A 239 -20.05 -4.50 -2.60
C THR A 239 -20.11 -5.28 -3.92
N LEU A 240 -18.97 -5.72 -4.46
CA LEU A 240 -18.91 -6.57 -5.65
C LEU A 240 -19.48 -7.97 -5.37
N LEU A 241 -19.10 -8.56 -4.24
CA LEU A 241 -19.57 -9.87 -3.78
C LEU A 241 -21.08 -9.88 -3.56
N ARG A 242 -21.62 -8.87 -2.87
CA ARG A 242 -23.07 -8.75 -2.63
C ARG A 242 -23.88 -8.60 -3.92
N LYS A 243 -23.31 -7.98 -4.95
CA LYS A 243 -23.94 -7.84 -6.27
C LYS A 243 -23.83 -9.12 -7.09
N SER A 244 -23.06 -10.11 -6.64
CA SER A 244 -23.03 -11.43 -7.26
C SER A 244 -24.22 -12.25 -6.80
N GLU A 245 -24.74 -13.10 -7.68
CA GLU A 245 -25.91 -13.94 -7.43
C GLU A 245 -25.54 -15.28 -6.76
N THR A 246 -24.25 -15.52 -6.48
CA THR A 246 -23.79 -16.78 -5.89
C THR A 246 -23.82 -16.73 -4.36
N LYS A 247 -24.29 -17.81 -3.73
CA LYS A 247 -24.34 -17.92 -2.26
C LYS A 247 -22.95 -17.88 -1.63
N GLU A 248 -21.96 -18.43 -2.32
CA GLU A 248 -20.57 -18.43 -1.89
C GLU A 248 -20.02 -17.02 -1.78
N HIS A 249 -20.32 -16.15 -2.75
CA HIS A 249 -19.92 -14.74 -2.68
C HIS A 249 -20.67 -14.00 -1.59
N GLN A 250 -21.95 -14.30 -1.37
CA GLN A 250 -22.71 -13.68 -0.29
C GLN A 250 -22.12 -14.04 1.09
N LYS A 251 -21.84 -15.34 1.31
CA LYS A 251 -21.19 -15.81 2.52
C LYS A 251 -19.81 -15.15 2.72
N LEU A 252 -18.97 -15.14 1.68
CA LEU A 252 -17.67 -14.46 1.73
C LEU A 252 -17.82 -12.96 2.00
N GLY A 253 -18.84 -12.32 1.44
CA GLY A 253 -19.13 -10.90 1.68
C GLY A 253 -19.45 -10.58 3.15
N LEU A 254 -19.93 -11.56 3.92
CA LEU A 254 -20.10 -11.45 5.36
C LEU A 254 -18.75 -11.56 6.06
N THR A 255 -17.98 -12.61 5.73
CA THR A 255 -16.62 -12.85 6.24
C THR A 255 -15.74 -11.60 6.10
N VAL A 256 -15.70 -11.00 4.91
CA VAL A 256 -14.95 -9.76 4.61
C VAL A 256 -15.28 -8.64 5.59
N LEU A 257 -16.56 -8.44 5.94
CA LEU A 257 -16.95 -7.36 6.85
C LEU A 257 -16.55 -7.63 8.30
N PHE A 258 -16.62 -8.89 8.73
CA PHE A 258 -16.12 -9.29 10.05
C PHE A 258 -14.60 -9.10 10.10
N GLU A 259 -13.87 -9.61 9.12
CA GLU A 259 -12.40 -9.51 9.06
C GLU A 259 -11.91 -8.07 9.02
N VAL A 260 -12.54 -7.17 8.24
CA VAL A 260 -12.20 -5.74 8.26
C VAL A 260 -12.33 -5.16 9.68
N LEU A 261 -13.39 -5.52 10.40
CA LEU A 261 -13.68 -4.98 11.72
C LEU A 261 -12.85 -5.62 12.84
N ASP A 262 -12.20 -6.75 12.58
CA ASP A 262 -11.26 -7.37 13.52
C ASP A 262 -10.01 -6.50 13.77
N PHE A 263 -9.69 -5.59 12.85
CA PHE A 263 -8.52 -4.72 12.97
C PHE A 263 -8.82 -3.43 13.73
N ALA A 264 -7.92 -3.07 14.66
CA ALA A 264 -8.07 -1.89 15.50
C ALA A 264 -8.18 -0.58 14.72
N GLY A 265 -7.48 -0.44 13.58
CA GLY A 265 -7.58 0.73 12.71
C GLY A 265 -8.96 0.93 12.08
N CYS A 266 -9.78 -0.13 12.02
CA CYS A 266 -11.10 -0.12 11.38
C CYS A 266 -12.25 -0.11 12.40
N ASN A 267 -11.97 -0.14 13.70
CA ASN A 267 -13.00 -0.26 14.76
C ASN A 267 -14.03 0.88 14.80
N LYS A 268 -13.69 2.05 14.22
CA LYS A 268 -14.54 3.24 14.11
C LYS A 268 -14.97 3.52 12.66
N ASN A 269 -14.69 2.62 11.72
CA ASN A 269 -15.12 2.78 10.34
C ASN A 269 -16.65 2.65 10.23
N ILE A 270 -17.34 3.77 10.21
CA ILE A 270 -18.80 3.83 10.16
C ILE A 270 -19.39 3.12 8.94
N THR A 271 -18.70 3.16 7.79
CA THR A 271 -19.15 2.51 6.56
C THR A 271 -19.13 0.99 6.71
N ALA A 272 -18.07 0.43 7.29
CA ALA A 272 -17.97 -0.99 7.60
C ALA A 272 -19.10 -1.44 8.54
N TRP A 273 -19.35 -0.69 9.62
CA TRP A 273 -20.44 -0.99 10.56
C TRP A 273 -21.82 -0.89 9.93
N LYS A 274 -22.08 0.13 9.10
CA LYS A 274 -23.33 0.27 8.34
C LYS A 274 -23.54 -0.90 7.38
N TYR A 275 -22.48 -1.34 6.70
CA TYR A 275 -22.54 -2.50 5.81
C TYR A 275 -22.82 -3.78 6.60
N LEU A 276 -22.10 -4.02 7.70
CA LEU A 276 -22.32 -5.20 8.53
C LEU A 276 -23.73 -5.22 9.12
N ALA A 277 -24.20 -4.12 9.70
CA ALA A 277 -25.55 -4.00 10.23
C ALA A 277 -26.62 -4.33 9.17
N LYS A 278 -26.54 -3.68 8.01
CA LYS A 278 -27.49 -3.92 6.92
C LYS A 278 -27.44 -5.36 6.43
N TYR A 279 -26.24 -5.91 6.30
CA TYR A 279 -26.03 -7.22 5.72
C TYR A 279 -26.44 -8.36 6.65
N LEU A 280 -26.10 -8.28 7.94
CA LEU A 280 -26.59 -9.21 8.96
C LEU A 280 -28.12 -9.27 8.98
N LYS A 281 -28.79 -8.11 8.91
CA LYS A 281 -30.25 -8.07 8.85
C LYS A 281 -30.79 -8.80 7.62
N GLN A 282 -30.16 -8.62 6.45
CA GLN A 282 -30.58 -9.29 5.22
C GLN A 282 -30.39 -10.80 5.31
N ILE A 283 -29.21 -11.26 5.70
CA ILE A 283 -28.87 -12.69 5.84
C ILE A 283 -29.83 -13.40 6.80
N LEU A 284 -30.15 -12.76 7.93
CA LEU A 284 -31.09 -13.30 8.91
C LEU A 284 -32.56 -13.24 8.45
N MET A 285 -32.91 -12.33 7.53
CA MET A 285 -34.21 -12.32 6.87
C MET A 285 -34.35 -13.48 5.87
N GLU A 286 -33.24 -13.86 5.24
CA GLU A 286 -33.15 -14.97 4.28
C GLU A 286 -32.92 -16.33 4.97
N SER A 287 -32.98 -16.37 6.30
CA SER A 287 -32.83 -17.58 7.14
C SER A 287 -31.45 -18.25 7.08
N HIS A 288 -30.39 -17.47 6.79
CA HIS A 288 -29.00 -17.92 6.78
C HIS A 288 -28.29 -17.67 8.11
N GLN A 289 -28.90 -18.11 9.21
CA GLN A 289 -28.35 -17.92 10.56
C GLN A 289 -27.04 -18.69 10.78
N ASP A 290 -26.90 -19.84 10.15
CA ASP A 290 -25.71 -20.70 10.15
C ASP A 290 -24.45 -19.92 9.71
N TRP A 291 -24.54 -19.07 8.67
CA TRP A 291 -23.41 -18.28 8.19
C TRP A 291 -22.93 -17.28 9.23
N VAL A 292 -23.86 -16.65 9.95
CA VAL A 292 -23.54 -15.70 11.02
C VAL A 292 -22.92 -16.42 12.21
N GLU A 293 -23.43 -17.60 12.56
CA GLU A 293 -22.91 -18.39 13.68
C GLU A 293 -21.48 -18.89 13.44
N GLU A 294 -21.17 -19.32 12.22
CA GLU A 294 -19.82 -19.73 11.80
C GLU A 294 -18.82 -18.58 11.98
N GLU A 295 -19.09 -17.41 11.41
CA GLU A 295 -18.23 -16.22 11.54
C GLU A 295 -18.14 -15.72 12.98
N TRP A 296 -19.24 -15.85 13.72
CA TRP A 296 -19.29 -15.38 15.10
C TRP A 296 -18.50 -16.27 16.05
N LYS A 297 -18.44 -17.59 15.80
CA LYS A 297 -17.89 -18.60 16.72
C LYS A 297 -16.47 -18.27 17.19
N SER A 298 -15.56 -17.88 16.29
CA SER A 298 -14.17 -17.54 16.60
C SER A 298 -14.02 -16.20 17.35
N ARG A 299 -15.04 -15.34 17.28
CA ARG A 299 -15.02 -13.96 17.78
C ARG A 299 -15.67 -13.80 19.16
N ARG A 300 -16.49 -14.76 19.60
CA ARG A 300 -17.28 -14.72 20.85
C ARG A 300 -16.47 -14.32 22.09
N ASN A 301 -15.21 -14.76 22.19
CA ASN A 301 -14.41 -14.58 23.40
C ASN A 301 -13.70 -13.21 23.49
N TRP A 302 -13.58 -12.47 22.38
CA TRP A 302 -12.75 -11.26 22.34
C TRP A 302 -13.44 -10.05 21.69
N TRP A 303 -14.28 -10.23 20.66
CA TRP A 303 -15.05 -9.14 20.03
C TRP A 303 -15.89 -8.34 21.02
N PRO A 304 -16.57 -8.97 22.01
CA PRO A 304 -17.38 -8.22 22.97
C PRO A 304 -16.57 -7.24 23.81
N ALA A 305 -15.38 -7.62 24.27
CA ALA A 305 -14.49 -6.74 24.99
C ALA A 305 -13.91 -5.66 24.06
N PHE A 306 -13.56 -6.07 22.84
CA PHE A 306 -12.92 -5.23 21.83
C PHE A 306 -13.83 -4.13 21.27
N HIS A 307 -15.10 -4.43 20.99
CA HIS A 307 -16.05 -3.48 20.38
C HIS A 307 -17.21 -3.06 21.27
N PHE A 308 -17.66 -3.92 22.19
CA PHE A 308 -18.95 -3.80 22.86
C PHE A 308 -18.84 -3.64 24.39
N SER A 309 -17.71 -3.11 24.86
CA SER A 309 -17.54 -2.80 26.28
C SER A 309 -18.41 -1.59 26.67
N PHE A 310 -18.70 -1.47 27.97
CA PHE A 310 -19.42 -0.31 28.49
C PHE A 310 -18.65 1.01 28.28
N PHE A 311 -17.32 0.94 28.32
CA PHE A 311 -16.45 2.07 28.00
C PHE A 311 -16.65 2.52 26.55
N TRP A 312 -16.63 1.57 25.60
CA TRP A 312 -16.87 1.87 24.18
C TRP A 312 -18.25 2.44 23.94
N ALA A 313 -19.28 1.93 24.63
CA ALA A 313 -20.64 2.46 24.49
C ALA A 313 -20.74 3.96 24.84
N LYS A 314 -20.04 4.40 25.90
CA LYS A 314 -19.96 5.81 26.29
C LYS A 314 -19.15 6.63 25.29
N SER A 315 -17.96 6.14 24.94
CA SER A 315 -17.03 6.83 24.03
C SER A 315 -17.65 7.02 22.65
N ASP A 316 -18.18 5.96 22.07
CA ASP A 316 -18.76 5.99 20.73
C ASP A 316 -20.01 6.85 20.69
N TRP A 317 -20.88 6.79 21.71
CA TRP A 317 -22.05 7.68 21.78
C TRP A 317 -21.67 9.16 21.82
N LYS A 318 -20.61 9.51 22.54
CA LYS A 318 -20.12 10.90 22.62
C LYS A 318 -19.48 11.36 21.30
N ALA A 319 -18.77 10.47 20.62
CA ALA A 319 -18.00 10.81 19.42
C ALA A 319 -18.84 10.78 18.14
N ASP A 320 -19.66 9.74 17.97
CA ASP A 320 -20.48 9.51 16.78
C ASP A 320 -21.70 8.65 17.15
N THR A 321 -22.85 9.30 17.32
CA THR A 321 -24.11 8.64 17.68
C THR A 321 -24.59 7.66 16.62
N ASP A 322 -24.25 7.88 15.34
CA ASP A 322 -24.64 7.00 14.26
C ASP A 322 -23.83 5.70 14.31
N LEU A 323 -22.51 5.80 14.45
CA LEU A 323 -21.63 4.65 14.69
C LEU A 323 -22.10 3.86 15.92
N ALA A 324 -22.41 4.55 17.00
CA ALA A 324 -22.88 3.93 18.24
C ALA A 324 -24.19 3.14 18.04
N CYS A 325 -25.11 3.65 17.21
CA CYS A 325 -26.35 2.96 16.86
C CYS A 325 -26.11 1.72 15.99
N GLU A 326 -25.24 1.79 14.98
CA GLU A 326 -24.93 0.63 14.13
C GLU A 326 -24.25 -0.48 14.96
N LYS A 327 -23.27 -0.13 15.80
CA LYS A 327 -22.64 -1.05 16.75
C LYS A 327 -23.65 -1.64 17.72
N ALA A 328 -24.57 -0.84 18.26
CA ALA A 328 -25.61 -1.33 19.16
C ALA A 328 -26.50 -2.36 18.46
N PHE A 329 -26.89 -2.11 17.21
CA PHE A 329 -27.69 -3.06 16.44
C PHE A 329 -26.95 -4.39 16.24
N VAL A 330 -25.70 -4.34 15.81
CA VAL A 330 -24.87 -5.55 15.63
C VAL A 330 -24.66 -6.28 16.96
N ALA A 331 -24.34 -5.56 18.04
CA ALA A 331 -24.22 -6.14 19.37
C ALA A 331 -25.52 -6.81 19.83
N GLY A 332 -26.66 -6.19 19.56
CA GLY A 332 -27.97 -6.75 19.89
C GLY A 332 -28.28 -8.03 19.12
N ILE A 333 -27.87 -8.13 17.85
CA ILE A 333 -28.00 -9.36 17.05
C ILE A 333 -27.13 -10.47 17.64
N LEU A 334 -25.83 -10.19 17.81
CA LEU A 334 -24.79 -11.19 18.11
C LEU A 334 -24.72 -11.61 19.59
N LEU A 335 -24.97 -10.67 20.51
CA LEU A 335 -24.89 -10.87 21.96
C LEU A 335 -26.27 -10.82 22.66
N GLY A 336 -27.33 -10.54 21.92
CA GLY A 336 -28.67 -10.42 22.46
C GLY A 336 -28.91 -9.11 23.21
N LYS A 337 -30.16 -8.96 23.71
CA LYS A 337 -30.65 -7.73 24.35
C LYS A 337 -30.02 -7.43 25.71
N GLY A 338 -29.42 -8.44 26.35
CA GLY A 338 -28.75 -8.30 27.64
C GLY A 338 -27.40 -7.58 27.56
N CYS A 339 -26.82 -7.45 26.37
CA CYS A 339 -25.52 -6.81 26.17
C CYS A 339 -25.46 -5.40 26.76
N LYS A 340 -24.39 -5.11 27.53
CA LYS A 340 -24.19 -3.83 28.23
C LYS A 340 -24.15 -2.66 27.24
N TYR A 341 -23.50 -2.84 26.09
CA TYR A 341 -23.43 -1.83 25.03
C TYR A 341 -24.83 -1.50 24.50
N PHE A 342 -25.57 -2.52 24.07
CA PHE A 342 -26.93 -2.34 23.54
C PHE A 342 -27.86 -1.66 24.56
N ARG A 343 -27.85 -2.11 25.82
CA ARG A 343 -28.66 -1.51 26.89
C ARG A 343 -28.29 -0.05 27.17
N TYR A 344 -27.01 0.31 27.13
CA TYR A 344 -26.57 1.68 27.33
C TYR A 344 -27.13 2.60 26.25
N ILE A 345 -27.01 2.21 24.97
CA ILE A 345 -27.48 3.00 23.84
C ILE A 345 -29.02 3.12 23.83
N LEU A 346 -29.75 2.05 24.20
CA LEU A 346 -31.21 2.11 24.32
C LEU A 346 -31.72 3.08 25.40
N LYS A 347 -30.92 3.37 26.42
CA LYS A 347 -31.27 4.28 27.52
C LYS A 347 -30.99 5.74 27.21
N GLN A 348 -30.26 6.03 26.13
CA GLN A 348 -29.98 7.41 25.75
C GLN A 348 -31.25 8.03 25.19
N ASP A 349 -31.69 9.14 25.80
CA ASP A 349 -32.79 9.91 25.27
C ASP A 349 -32.25 10.89 24.23
N HIS A 350 -32.60 10.65 22.97
CA HIS A 350 -32.21 11.51 21.85
C HIS A 350 -33.38 11.59 20.87
N GLU A 351 -33.98 12.76 20.80
CA GLU A 351 -35.28 12.98 20.17
C GLU A 351 -35.28 12.61 18.69
N THR A 352 -34.18 12.92 17.99
CA THR A 352 -33.99 12.59 16.57
C THR A 352 -33.73 11.10 16.30
N LEU A 353 -33.17 10.36 17.26
CA LEU A 353 -32.80 8.95 17.11
C LEU A 353 -33.84 7.98 17.70
N LYS A 354 -34.84 8.48 18.43
CA LYS A 354 -35.91 7.68 19.05
C LYS A 354 -36.59 6.71 18.08
N LYS A 355 -36.85 7.15 16.84
CA LYS A 355 -37.41 6.30 15.77
C LYS A 355 -36.42 5.20 15.34
N LYS A 356 -35.14 5.53 15.17
CA LYS A 356 -34.06 4.58 14.81
C LYS A 356 -33.89 3.52 15.91
N ILE A 357 -33.81 3.96 17.17
CA ILE A 357 -33.71 3.10 18.36
C ILE A 357 -34.91 2.15 18.48
N LYS A 358 -36.14 2.64 18.27
CA LYS A 358 -37.35 1.80 18.31
C LYS A 358 -37.33 0.73 17.21
N ARG A 359 -36.93 1.08 15.98
CA ARG A 359 -36.76 0.13 14.86
C ARG A 359 -35.70 -0.91 15.18
N MET A 360 -34.54 -0.47 15.68
CA MET A 360 -33.44 -1.31 16.11
C MET A 360 -33.91 -2.36 17.14
N LYS A 361 -34.59 -1.93 18.20
CA LYS A 361 -35.16 -2.83 19.25
C LYS A 361 -36.10 -3.88 18.67
N LYS A 362 -36.96 -3.50 17.72
CA LYS A 362 -37.89 -4.42 17.03
C LYS A 362 -37.13 -5.45 16.19
N SER A 363 -36.14 -5.01 15.42
CA SER A 363 -35.33 -5.89 14.57
C SER A 363 -34.50 -6.87 15.40
N VAL A 364 -33.84 -6.41 16.47
CA VAL A 364 -33.08 -7.29 17.38
C VAL A 364 -33.99 -8.32 18.06
N LYS A 365 -35.26 -7.98 18.37
CA LYS A 365 -36.22 -8.95 18.90
C LYS A 365 -36.55 -10.07 17.89
N LYS A 366 -36.49 -9.79 16.60
CA LYS A 366 -36.87 -10.73 15.53
C LYS A 366 -35.70 -11.56 15.00
N TYR A 367 -34.50 -10.97 14.94
CA TYR A 367 -33.34 -11.52 14.22
C TYR A 367 -32.11 -11.63 15.12
N THR A 368 -32.24 -12.12 16.36
CA THR A 368 -31.07 -12.38 17.21
C THR A 368 -30.63 -13.83 17.05
N ILE A 369 -29.33 -14.07 17.05
CA ILE A 369 -28.75 -15.43 16.99
C ILE A 369 -28.63 -16.06 18.39
N VAL A 370 -28.90 -15.29 19.45
CA VAL A 370 -28.84 -15.77 20.84
C VAL A 370 -30.22 -16.28 21.24
N ASN A 371 -30.29 -17.55 21.62
CA ASN A 371 -31.53 -18.14 22.14
C ASN A 371 -31.99 -17.37 23.39
N PRO A 372 -33.27 -16.95 23.47
CA PRO A 372 -33.80 -16.23 24.63
C PRO A 372 -33.76 -17.00 25.96
N GLY A 373 -33.37 -18.28 25.97
CA GLY A 373 -33.42 -19.18 27.12
C GLY A 373 -32.09 -19.44 27.84
N VAL A 374 -30.96 -18.89 27.40
CA VAL A 374 -29.68 -19.10 28.09
C VAL A 374 -29.27 -17.80 28.79
N HIS A 375 -29.78 -17.64 30.01
CA HIS A 375 -29.23 -16.69 30.97
C HIS A 375 -27.87 -17.24 31.43
N THR A 376 -26.81 -16.50 31.16
CA THR A 376 -25.55 -16.54 31.92
C THR A 376 -25.37 -15.20 32.59
#